data_AF-A0A9P8EHQ3-F1
#
_entry.id   AF-A0A9P8EHQ3-F1
#
_cell.length_a   1.000
_cell.length_b   1.000
_cell.length_c   1.000
_cell.angle_alpha   90.00
_cell.angle_beta   90.00
_cell.angle_gamma   90.00
#
_symmetry.space_group_name_H-M   'P 1'
#
loop_
_entity.id
_entity.type
_entity.pdbx_description
1 polymer ?
#
loop_
_entity_poly.entity_id
_entity_poly.type
_entity_poly.pdbx_seq_one_letter_code
_entity_poly.pdbx_strand_id
1 'polypeptide(L)'
;MAERRPKRQRISLGGPAVDTSFEDYLTGKTTEKSTEDEEEEFDQENVDPEDELEDEDEFEPQPAAPTRATSSTSGNTNAPITNPRDLVLRIHAHQNNNPSTSAKNIFYLVHIWSICGEVPVEVTRLLRVPATLLFEQFSEAICTTLDWDKIHLWKFSLEPRQQNAKNKYPDERKEIATIKDCGPGGMHNLGADAKSSKDLDSKKVRLMDVWGETQAPEVRKLRMFFTYDCYGDWSTAQVTFMGVAAEGLQAADLGIKVKKGQAIWCAGGSGASVPVGVPEDEFDEWEAETNKHEWEVGDINKHLAEIRVKA
;
A
#
# COMPACT_ATOMS: atom_id res chain seq x y z
N MET A 1 6.83 36.15 -12.65
CA MET A 1 7.06 36.52 -11.24
C MET A 1 5.72 36.49 -10.54
N ALA A 2 5.42 35.42 -9.81
CA ALA A 2 4.17 35.28 -9.06
C ALA A 2 4.42 35.64 -7.59
N GLU A 3 3.54 36.48 -7.04
CA GLU A 3 3.58 37.01 -5.68
C GLU A 3 3.45 35.89 -4.64
N ARG A 4 4.50 35.71 -3.82
CA ARG A 4 4.51 34.78 -2.69
C ARG A 4 3.56 35.28 -1.59
N ARG A 5 2.54 34.51 -1.25
CA ARG A 5 1.64 34.78 -0.12
C ARG A 5 2.31 34.38 1.21
N PRO A 6 2.02 35.06 2.33
CA PRO A 6 2.73 34.84 3.58
C PRO A 6 2.40 33.49 4.22
N LYS A 7 3.47 32.81 4.68
CA LYS A 7 3.46 31.56 5.47
C LYS A 7 2.46 31.66 6.63
N ARG A 8 1.51 30.73 6.72
CA ARG A 8 0.72 30.53 7.95
C ARG A 8 1.34 29.44 8.81
N GLN A 9 1.43 29.72 10.11
CA GLN A 9 2.04 28.87 11.12
C GLN A 9 1.52 27.43 11.08
N ARG A 10 2.46 26.48 11.01
CA ARG A 10 2.23 25.08 11.38
C ARG A 10 1.72 25.04 12.83
N ILE A 11 0.63 24.31 13.07
CA ILE A 11 0.28 23.88 14.42
C ILE A 11 1.27 22.75 14.74
N SER A 12 2.35 23.09 15.44
CA SER A 12 3.23 22.11 16.08
C SER A 12 2.48 21.59 17.31
N LEU A 13 2.04 20.33 17.27
CA LEU A 13 1.78 19.58 18.48
C LEU A 13 3.15 19.22 19.05
N GLY A 14 3.69 20.10 19.89
CA GLY A 14 4.98 19.93 20.54
C GLY A 14 5.00 18.64 21.36
N GLY A 15 5.67 17.62 20.85
CA GLY A 15 6.22 16.53 21.64
C GLY A 15 7.61 16.94 22.16
N PRO A 16 8.00 16.55 23.39
CA PRO A 16 9.29 16.92 23.95
C PRO A 16 10.43 16.35 23.12
N ALA A 17 11.47 17.17 22.98
CA ALA A 17 12.67 16.90 22.22
C ALA A 17 13.60 15.90 22.94
N VAL A 18 14.13 14.95 22.17
CA VAL A 18 15.39 14.21 22.35
C VAL A 18 15.53 13.29 23.59
N ASP A 19 15.71 12.01 23.29
CA ASP A 19 16.38 10.93 24.04
C ASP A 19 16.05 10.76 25.53
N THR A 20 14.88 10.18 25.80
CA THR A 20 14.69 9.37 27.01
C THR A 20 13.99 8.08 26.63
N SER A 21 14.61 6.94 26.93
CA SER A 21 13.94 5.65 26.83
C SER A 21 12.76 5.62 27.81
N PHE A 22 11.65 4.98 27.43
CA PHE A 22 10.43 4.89 28.24
C PHE A 22 10.67 4.27 29.62
N GLU A 23 11.73 3.47 29.77
CA GLU A 23 12.07 2.75 30.98
C GLU A 23 12.76 3.66 32.03
N ASP A 24 13.39 4.75 31.61
CA ASP A 24 14.04 5.72 32.51
C ASP A 24 13.03 6.59 33.28
N TYR A 25 11.83 6.76 32.73
CA TYR A 25 10.77 7.56 33.35
C TYR A 25 10.14 6.88 34.58
N LEU A 26 10.30 5.58 34.73
CA LEU A 26 9.61 4.77 35.75
C LEU A 26 10.48 4.45 36.98
N THR A 27 11.80 4.61 36.90
CA THR A 27 12.70 4.07 37.95
C THR A 27 13.55 5.11 38.69
N GLY A 28 13.55 6.37 38.26
CA GLY A 28 14.08 7.49 39.05
C GLY A 28 15.53 7.34 39.51
N LYS A 29 16.39 6.68 38.72
CA LYS A 29 17.83 6.55 39.00
C LYS A 29 18.64 7.16 37.87
N THR A 30 19.25 8.32 38.15
CA THR A 30 20.31 8.92 37.32
C THR A 30 21.61 8.16 37.52
N THR A 31 22.21 7.63 36.45
CA THR A 31 23.60 7.14 36.47
C THR A 31 24.36 7.79 35.31
N GLU A 32 25.57 8.26 35.63
CA GLU A 32 26.43 9.13 34.83
C GLU A 32 27.07 8.44 33.61
N LYS A 33 27.50 9.28 32.66
CA LYS A 33 28.30 8.97 31.47
C LYS A 33 29.57 8.18 31.79
N SER A 34 29.93 7.29 30.86
CA SER A 34 31.34 7.00 30.52
C SER A 34 31.47 6.75 29.02
N THR A 35 32.32 7.57 28.39
CA THR A 35 32.97 7.40 27.09
C THR A 35 34.03 6.30 27.17
N GLU A 36 34.23 5.53 26.10
CA GLU A 36 35.56 5.05 25.66
C GLU A 36 35.47 4.40 24.27
N ASP A 37 36.43 4.80 23.44
CA ASP A 37 36.78 4.26 22.12
C ASP A 37 37.37 2.85 22.24
N GLU A 38 37.28 2.03 21.19
CA GLU A 38 38.41 1.18 20.77
C GLU A 38 38.16 0.62 19.35
N GLU A 39 39.09 0.95 18.46
CA GLU A 39 39.30 0.35 17.14
C GLU A 39 40.00 -1.00 17.29
N GLU A 40 39.59 -2.05 16.56
CA GLU A 40 40.49 -3.15 16.17
C GLU A 40 40.10 -3.69 14.77
N GLU A 41 40.98 -3.43 13.79
CA GLU A 41 41.13 -4.24 12.57
C GLU A 41 41.79 -5.60 12.92
N PHE A 42 41.49 -6.67 12.18
CA PHE A 42 42.48 -7.55 11.49
C PHE A 42 41.82 -8.80 10.85
N ASP A 43 41.87 -8.82 9.51
CA ASP A 43 42.27 -9.87 8.54
C ASP A 43 41.86 -11.38 8.62
N GLN A 44 41.36 -11.84 7.45
CA GLN A 44 41.69 -13.03 6.63
C GLN A 44 41.55 -14.49 7.17
N GLU A 45 40.72 -15.28 6.47
CA GLU A 45 41.09 -16.39 5.55
C GLU A 45 40.10 -17.60 5.54
N ASN A 46 39.65 -17.94 4.32
CA ASN A 46 39.32 -19.24 3.72
C ASN A 46 38.77 -20.41 4.57
N VAL A 47 37.57 -20.89 4.19
CA VAL A 47 37.30 -22.34 4.05
C VAL A 47 36.31 -22.55 2.89
N ASP A 48 36.76 -23.30 1.88
CA ASP A 48 35.92 -24.14 1.00
C ASP A 48 36.10 -25.59 1.50
N PRO A 49 35.10 -26.47 1.43
CA PRO A 49 34.99 -27.29 0.21
C PRO A 49 33.56 -27.65 -0.22
N GLU A 50 33.43 -27.79 -1.54
CA GLU A 50 32.70 -28.82 -2.30
C GLU A 50 31.82 -29.80 -1.52
N ASP A 51 30.54 -29.87 -1.88
CA ASP A 51 29.78 -31.12 -1.91
C ASP A 51 29.08 -31.23 -3.28
N GLU A 52 29.57 -32.19 -4.06
CA GLU A 52 28.92 -32.79 -5.22
C GLU A 52 27.52 -33.29 -4.83
N LEU A 53 26.56 -33.26 -5.77
CA LEU A 53 25.73 -34.42 -6.11
C LEU A 53 24.92 -34.08 -7.39
N GLU A 54 25.35 -34.70 -8.48
CA GLU A 54 24.71 -34.79 -9.79
C GLU A 54 23.45 -35.70 -9.73
N ASP A 55 22.48 -35.36 -10.61
CA ASP A 55 21.60 -36.25 -11.41
C ASP A 55 20.71 -37.29 -10.71
N GLU A 56 19.57 -37.76 -11.20
CA GLU A 56 18.62 -37.53 -12.29
C GLU A 56 17.48 -38.49 -11.88
N ASP A 57 16.24 -38.04 -11.68
CA ASP A 57 15.10 -38.97 -11.52
C ASP A 57 14.04 -38.74 -12.59
N GLU A 58 13.78 -39.83 -13.30
CA GLU A 58 12.94 -40.03 -14.48
C GLU A 58 11.51 -39.46 -14.38
N PHE A 59 11.08 -38.80 -15.44
CA PHE A 59 9.70 -38.35 -15.65
C PHE A 59 8.85 -39.47 -16.27
N GLU A 60 8.03 -40.16 -15.46
CA GLU A 60 6.97 -41.04 -15.97
C GLU A 60 5.64 -40.27 -16.17
N PRO A 61 4.99 -40.35 -17.35
CA PRO A 61 3.73 -39.67 -17.62
C PRO A 61 2.53 -40.43 -17.04
N GLN A 62 1.82 -39.85 -16.07
CA GLN A 62 0.54 -40.38 -15.59
C GLN A 62 -0.68 -39.95 -16.46
N PRO A 63 -1.70 -40.82 -16.59
CA PRO A 63 -2.78 -40.66 -17.56
C PRO A 63 -3.87 -39.67 -17.12
N ALA A 64 -4.52 -39.06 -18.11
CA ALA A 64 -5.64 -38.14 -17.94
C ALA A 64 -6.93 -38.82 -17.45
N ALA A 65 -7.61 -38.20 -16.49
CA ALA A 65 -9.06 -38.34 -16.22
C ALA A 65 -9.53 -37.25 -15.22
N PRO A 66 -10.85 -37.03 -15.01
CA PRO A 66 -11.88 -36.66 -15.97
C PRO A 66 -12.63 -35.37 -15.54
N THR A 67 -13.63 -35.03 -16.34
CA THR A 67 -14.51 -33.85 -16.36
C THR A 67 -15.23 -33.46 -15.04
N ARG A 68 -15.24 -32.15 -14.77
CA ARG A 68 -16.25 -31.28 -14.10
C ARG A 68 -17.24 -31.94 -13.11
N ALA A 69 -17.05 -31.65 -11.82
CA ALA A 69 -18.12 -31.59 -10.83
C ALA A 69 -18.27 -30.15 -10.32
N THR A 70 -19.50 -29.63 -10.43
CA THR A 70 -19.91 -28.37 -9.81
C THR A 70 -20.38 -28.70 -8.41
N SER A 71 -19.70 -28.20 -7.38
CA SER A 71 -20.21 -28.22 -6.01
C SER A 71 -20.05 -26.84 -5.40
N SER A 72 -21.16 -26.11 -5.36
CA SER A 72 -21.35 -24.92 -4.56
C SER A 72 -21.26 -25.33 -3.08
N THR A 73 -20.13 -25.05 -2.44
CA THR A 73 -19.99 -25.17 -0.99
C THR A 73 -19.63 -23.80 -0.44
N SER A 74 -20.62 -23.11 0.09
CA SER A 74 -20.44 -21.94 0.95
C SER A 74 -19.78 -22.40 2.25
N GLY A 75 -18.45 -22.53 2.23
CA GLY A 75 -17.63 -22.91 3.36
C GLY A 75 -17.04 -21.67 4.03
N ASN A 76 -17.52 -21.34 5.22
CA ASN A 76 -16.78 -20.51 6.18
C ASN A 76 -15.51 -21.28 6.56
N THR A 77 -14.40 -20.98 5.88
CA THR A 77 -13.14 -21.70 6.02
C THR A 77 -12.20 -20.90 6.92
N ASN A 78 -12.37 -21.00 8.24
CA ASN A 78 -11.40 -20.46 9.22
C ASN A 78 -10.10 -21.28 9.32
N ALA A 79 -9.80 -22.13 8.33
CA ALA A 79 -8.54 -22.85 8.25
C ALA A 79 -7.38 -21.88 7.92
N PRO A 80 -6.25 -21.93 8.64
CA PRO A 80 -5.06 -21.16 8.31
C PRO A 80 -4.64 -21.46 6.87
N ILE A 81 -4.53 -20.43 6.05
CA ILE A 81 -4.17 -20.59 4.64
C ILE A 81 -2.66 -20.45 4.54
N THR A 82 -1.99 -21.52 4.13
CA THR A 82 -0.54 -21.54 3.92
C THR A 82 -0.17 -21.36 2.44
N ASN A 83 -1.12 -21.52 1.51
CA ASN A 83 -0.89 -21.43 0.08
C ASN A 83 -1.37 -20.09 -0.53
N PRO A 84 -0.50 -19.31 -1.19
CA PRO A 84 -0.85 -18.12 -1.95
C PRO A 84 -2.03 -18.28 -2.93
N ARG A 85 -2.16 -19.43 -3.61
CA ARG A 85 -3.23 -19.67 -4.58
C ARG A 85 -4.61 -19.69 -3.92
N ASP A 86 -4.71 -20.21 -2.71
CA ASP A 86 -5.97 -20.28 -1.96
C ASP A 86 -6.43 -18.89 -1.49
N LEU A 87 -5.48 -17.97 -1.25
CA LEU A 87 -5.78 -16.57 -0.92
C LEU A 87 -6.44 -15.85 -2.10
N VAL A 88 -5.89 -16.01 -3.31
CA VAL A 88 -6.46 -15.43 -4.54
C VAL A 88 -7.85 -15.99 -4.83
N LEU A 89 -8.01 -17.32 -4.72
CA LEU A 89 -9.31 -17.98 -4.92
C LEU A 89 -10.36 -17.49 -3.92
N ARG A 90 -9.99 -17.15 -2.68
CA ARG A 90 -10.91 -16.59 -1.69
C ARG A 90 -11.35 -15.16 -2.01
N ILE A 91 -10.43 -14.32 -2.48
CA ILE A 91 -10.80 -12.97 -2.94
C ILE A 91 -11.82 -13.09 -4.08
N HIS A 92 -11.61 -14.02 -5.03
CA HIS A 92 -12.57 -14.32 -6.09
C HIS A 92 -13.91 -14.87 -5.59
N ALA A 93 -13.91 -15.83 -4.66
CA ALA A 93 -15.14 -16.39 -4.11
C ALA A 93 -15.98 -15.33 -3.39
N HIS A 94 -15.32 -14.38 -2.74
CA HIS A 94 -15.97 -13.32 -1.99
C HIS A 94 -16.62 -12.24 -2.87
N GLN A 95 -16.03 -11.94 -4.04
CA GLN A 95 -16.63 -11.04 -5.04
C GLN A 95 -18.08 -11.43 -5.36
N ASN A 96 -18.36 -12.74 -5.42
CA ASN A 96 -19.66 -13.27 -5.82
C ASN A 96 -20.68 -13.38 -4.67
N ASN A 97 -20.23 -13.31 -3.41
CA ASN A 97 -21.05 -13.70 -2.27
C ASN A 97 -21.47 -12.55 -1.35
N ASN A 98 -20.88 -11.35 -1.49
CA ASN A 98 -21.19 -10.23 -0.59
C ASN A 98 -22.12 -9.19 -1.24
N PRO A 99 -23.42 -9.14 -0.87
CA PRO A 99 -24.35 -8.16 -1.42
C PRO A 99 -23.93 -6.75 -1.01
N SER A 100 -23.76 -5.87 -2.00
CA SER A 100 -23.32 -4.46 -1.86
C SER A 100 -24.15 -3.65 -0.83
N THR A 101 -25.34 -4.12 -0.45
CA THR A 101 -26.30 -3.41 0.41
C THR A 101 -25.90 -3.28 1.88
N SER A 102 -25.18 -4.25 2.48
CA SER A 102 -24.78 -4.17 3.90
C SER A 102 -23.58 -3.24 4.15
N ALA A 103 -22.75 -3.01 3.13
CA ALA A 103 -21.50 -2.25 3.25
C ALA A 103 -21.60 -0.78 2.83
N LYS A 104 -22.76 -0.29 2.37
CA LYS A 104 -22.93 1.07 1.80
C LYS A 104 -22.55 2.21 2.75
N ASN A 105 -22.53 1.95 4.05
CA ASN A 105 -22.21 2.94 5.09
C ASN A 105 -20.88 2.65 5.81
N ILE A 106 -20.13 1.64 5.37
CA ILE A 106 -18.84 1.30 5.96
C ILE A 106 -17.77 2.10 5.23
N PHE A 107 -16.94 2.79 6.00
CA PHE A 107 -15.79 3.53 5.48
C PHE A 107 -14.52 3.02 6.13
N TYR A 108 -13.44 2.99 5.37
CA TYR A 108 -12.13 2.58 5.83
C TYR A 108 -11.23 3.80 5.97
N LEU A 109 -10.39 3.77 7.00
CA LEU A 109 -9.23 4.64 7.11
C LEU A 109 -8.05 3.92 6.50
N VAL A 110 -7.40 4.58 5.55
CA VAL A 110 -6.27 4.02 4.81
C VAL A 110 -5.11 5.00 4.85
N HIS A 111 -3.98 4.53 5.33
CA HIS A 111 -2.72 5.26 5.32
C HIS A 111 -1.94 4.89 4.06
N ILE A 112 -1.44 5.91 3.35
CA ILE A 112 -0.60 5.78 2.18
C ILE A 112 0.74 6.40 2.54
N TRP A 113 1.80 5.65 2.32
CA TRP A 113 3.17 6.13 2.47
C TRP A 113 3.90 5.98 1.15
N SER A 114 4.24 7.08 0.50
CA SER A 114 5.06 7.03 -0.71
C SER A 114 6.50 6.72 -0.32
N ILE A 115 7.03 5.67 -0.93
CA ILE A 115 8.37 5.17 -0.70
C ILE A 115 9.29 5.89 -1.67
N CYS A 116 9.94 6.93 -1.14
CA CYS A 116 11.02 7.66 -1.78
C CYS A 116 12.29 7.43 -0.94
N GLY A 117 13.45 7.86 -1.42
CA GLY A 117 14.73 7.69 -0.71
C GLY A 117 14.81 8.46 0.62
N GLU A 118 15.97 8.99 0.94
CA GLU A 118 16.23 9.68 2.21
C GLU A 118 15.72 11.13 2.17
N VAL A 119 14.39 11.28 2.25
CA VAL A 119 13.72 12.58 2.29
C VAL A 119 13.69 13.17 3.72
N PRO A 120 13.79 14.51 3.88
CA PRO A 120 13.75 15.17 5.19
C PRO A 120 12.37 15.08 5.86
N VAL A 121 11.30 14.84 5.10
CA VAL A 121 9.95 14.59 5.60
C VAL A 121 9.31 13.49 4.78
N GLU A 122 8.84 12.43 5.45
CA GLU A 122 8.12 11.34 4.78
C GLU A 122 6.84 11.84 4.08
N VAL A 123 6.57 11.27 2.91
CA VAL A 123 5.39 11.58 2.11
C VAL A 123 4.24 10.65 2.48
N THR A 124 3.26 11.16 3.23
CA THR A 124 2.16 10.35 3.78
C THR A 124 0.80 10.96 3.50
N ARG A 125 -0.24 10.13 3.37
CA ARG A 125 -1.64 10.55 3.23
C ARG A 125 -2.53 9.66 4.08
N LEU A 126 -3.49 10.25 4.78
CA LEU A 126 -4.57 9.53 5.46
C LEU A 126 -5.87 9.77 4.72
N LEU A 127 -6.45 8.72 4.16
CA LEU A 127 -7.71 8.76 3.43
C LEU A 127 -8.83 8.09 4.21
N ARG A 128 -10.03 8.66 4.07
CA ARG A 128 -11.28 7.96 4.34
C ARG A 128 -11.93 7.60 3.01
N VAL A 129 -12.18 6.31 2.80
CA VAL A 129 -12.73 5.76 1.56
C VAL A 129 -13.91 4.83 1.86
N PRO A 130 -14.90 4.70 0.97
CA PRO A 130 -15.95 3.68 1.12
C PRO A 130 -15.37 2.27 1.06
N ALA A 131 -15.87 1.35 1.90
CA ALA A 131 -15.46 -0.06 1.86
C ALA A 131 -15.84 -0.74 0.52
N THR A 132 -16.88 -0.24 -0.15
CA THR A 132 -17.35 -0.73 -1.45
C THR A 132 -16.56 -0.17 -2.63
N LEU A 133 -15.57 0.71 -2.39
CA LEU A 133 -14.81 1.35 -3.46
C LEU A 133 -14.04 0.29 -4.28
N LEU A 134 -14.12 0.39 -5.60
CA LEU A 134 -13.34 -0.47 -6.50
C LEU A 134 -11.86 -0.08 -6.48
N PHE A 135 -10.98 -1.04 -6.71
CA PHE A 135 -9.54 -0.77 -6.78
C PHE A 135 -9.15 0.18 -7.92
N GLU A 136 -9.87 0.18 -9.04
CA GLU A 136 -9.76 1.20 -10.10
C GLU A 136 -9.98 2.63 -9.56
N GLN A 137 -10.99 2.81 -8.71
CA GLN A 137 -11.33 4.12 -8.16
C GLN A 137 -10.40 4.49 -7.01
N PHE A 138 -9.87 3.48 -6.32
CA PHE A 138 -8.92 3.66 -5.25
C PHE A 138 -7.54 4.06 -5.78
N SER A 139 -7.08 3.51 -6.91
CA SER A 139 -5.85 4.00 -7.56
C SER A 139 -5.99 5.46 -8.00
N GLU A 140 -7.14 5.85 -8.58
CA GLU A 140 -7.42 7.25 -8.89
C GLU A 140 -7.32 8.15 -7.64
N ALA A 141 -7.80 7.69 -6.48
CA ALA A 141 -7.72 8.43 -5.23
C ALA A 141 -6.28 8.55 -4.74
N ILE A 142 -5.47 7.48 -4.82
CA ILE A 142 -4.04 7.50 -4.47
C ILE A 142 -3.30 8.50 -5.37
N CYS A 143 -3.40 8.36 -6.70
CA CYS A 143 -2.75 9.27 -7.65
C CYS A 143 -3.17 10.72 -7.39
N THR A 144 -4.46 10.98 -7.15
CA THR A 144 -4.94 12.34 -6.82
C THR A 144 -4.28 12.88 -5.55
N THR A 145 -4.11 12.06 -4.52
CA THR A 145 -3.51 12.52 -3.25
C THR A 145 -2.00 12.72 -3.31
N LEU A 146 -1.34 11.98 -4.20
CA LEU A 146 0.09 12.05 -4.45
C LEU A 146 0.44 12.96 -5.64
N ASP A 147 -0.55 13.68 -6.20
CA ASP A 147 -0.37 14.54 -7.37
C ASP A 147 0.32 13.83 -8.55
N TRP A 148 0.08 12.53 -8.69
CA TRP A 148 0.52 11.77 -9.86
C TRP A 148 -0.51 11.95 -10.97
N ASP A 149 -0.01 12.21 -12.17
CA ASP A 149 -0.86 12.17 -13.36
C ASP A 149 -1.52 10.79 -13.45
N LYS A 150 -2.68 10.64 -14.07
CA LYS A 150 -3.44 9.37 -14.08
C LYS A 150 -3.24 8.61 -15.38
N ILE A 151 -2.07 8.81 -16.01
CA ILE A 151 -1.82 8.48 -17.41
C ILE A 151 -0.92 7.27 -17.57
N HIS A 152 -0.16 6.92 -16.54
CA HIS A 152 0.71 5.76 -16.55
C HIS A 152 0.02 4.52 -15.98
N LEU A 153 0.69 3.42 -16.26
CA LEU A 153 0.39 2.09 -15.80
C LEU A 153 0.50 1.94 -14.28
N TRP A 154 -0.38 1.15 -13.68
CA TRP A 154 -0.33 0.91 -12.23
C TRP A 154 -0.77 -0.50 -11.85
N LYS A 155 -0.33 -0.94 -10.67
CA LYS A 155 -0.78 -2.20 -10.03
C LYS A 155 -0.82 -2.08 -8.52
N PHE A 156 -1.63 -2.92 -7.87
CA PHE A 156 -1.48 -3.23 -6.46
C PHE A 156 -0.88 -4.62 -6.30
N SER A 157 0.28 -4.72 -5.66
CA SER A 157 0.90 -6.00 -5.29
C SER A 157 0.49 -6.37 -3.86
N LEU A 158 -0.01 -7.59 -3.67
CA LEU A 158 -0.33 -8.15 -2.37
C LEU A 158 0.76 -9.13 -1.95
N GLU A 159 1.26 -8.95 -0.72
CA GLU A 159 2.33 -9.75 -0.15
C GLU A 159 2.00 -10.23 1.27
N PRO A 160 2.52 -11.41 1.69
CA PRO A 160 2.42 -11.85 3.06
C PRO A 160 3.11 -10.88 4.02
N ARG A 161 2.51 -10.65 5.19
CA ARG A 161 3.17 -9.90 6.25
C ARG A 161 4.34 -10.70 6.79
N GLN A 162 5.56 -10.16 6.67
CA GLN A 162 6.73 -10.75 7.32
C GLN A 162 6.94 -10.08 8.69
N GLN A 163 7.24 -10.87 9.72
CA GLN A 163 7.47 -10.36 11.08
C GLN A 163 8.73 -9.46 11.16
N ASN A 164 9.69 -9.65 10.25
CA ASN A 164 10.97 -8.94 10.21
C ASN A 164 11.27 -8.29 8.83
N ALA A 165 10.24 -7.82 8.11
CA ALA A 165 10.45 -7.16 6.82
C ALA A 165 11.27 -5.88 6.99
N LYS A 166 12.57 -5.94 6.69
CA LYS A 166 13.42 -4.76 6.49
C LYS A 166 13.15 -4.09 5.14
N ASN A 167 12.60 -4.84 4.18
CA ASN A 167 12.35 -4.31 2.84
C ASN A 167 11.08 -3.44 2.80
N LYS A 168 11.28 -2.16 2.53
CA LYS A 168 10.22 -1.18 2.32
C LYS A 168 9.57 -1.32 0.95
N TYR A 169 10.27 -1.89 -0.03
CA TYR A 169 9.78 -2.07 -1.40
C TYR A 169 9.08 -3.43 -1.58
N PRO A 170 8.16 -3.55 -2.56
CA PRO A 170 7.58 -4.82 -2.95
C PRO A 170 8.65 -5.77 -3.50
N ASP A 171 8.43 -7.07 -3.30
CA ASP A 171 9.28 -8.16 -3.76
C ASP A 171 8.44 -9.07 -4.65
N GLU A 172 8.72 -9.04 -5.96
CA GLU A 172 7.97 -9.79 -6.96
C GLU A 172 7.95 -11.30 -6.68
N ARG A 173 8.98 -11.84 -6.01
CA ARG A 173 9.05 -13.26 -5.64
C ARG A 173 8.07 -13.62 -4.52
N LYS A 174 7.67 -12.63 -3.72
CA LYS A 174 6.71 -12.77 -2.61
C LYS A 174 5.30 -12.37 -3.00
N GLU A 175 5.10 -11.84 -4.20
CA GLU A 175 3.80 -11.42 -4.70
C GLU A 175 2.85 -12.62 -4.83
N ILE A 176 1.77 -12.58 -4.04
CA ILE A 176 0.75 -13.63 -4.04
C ILE A 176 -0.39 -13.31 -5.00
N ALA A 177 -0.65 -12.01 -5.23
CA ALA A 177 -1.69 -11.52 -6.10
C ALA A 177 -1.35 -10.11 -6.60
N THR A 178 -1.82 -9.79 -7.80
CA THR A 178 -1.78 -8.42 -8.33
C THR A 178 -3.19 -7.97 -8.66
N ILE A 179 -3.56 -6.74 -8.27
CA ILE A 179 -4.79 -6.08 -8.70
C ILE A 179 -4.45 -5.00 -9.73
N LYS A 180 -4.95 -5.14 -10.95
CA LYS A 180 -4.67 -4.21 -12.08
C LYS A 180 -5.86 -4.16 -13.04
N ASP A 181 -5.84 -3.28 -14.03
CA ASP A 181 -6.82 -3.36 -15.14
C ASP A 181 -6.53 -4.61 -15.98
N CYS A 182 -7.53 -5.49 -16.15
CA CYS A 182 -7.42 -6.73 -16.91
C CYS A 182 -8.28 -6.74 -18.19
N GLY A 183 -8.81 -5.58 -18.60
CA GLY A 183 -9.72 -5.47 -19.75
C GLY A 183 -9.01 -5.59 -21.12
N PRO A 184 -9.67 -6.18 -22.14
CA PRO A 184 -9.18 -6.10 -23.52
C PRO A 184 -9.31 -4.65 -24.00
N GLY A 185 -8.18 -3.94 -24.12
CA GLY A 185 -8.15 -2.52 -24.45
C GLY A 185 -7.69 -1.61 -23.32
N GLY A 186 -7.27 -2.15 -22.17
CA GLY A 186 -6.40 -1.38 -21.28
C GLY A 186 -5.13 -1.04 -22.05
N MET A 187 -4.91 0.23 -22.40
CA MET A 187 -3.62 0.73 -22.93
C MET A 187 -2.44 0.54 -21.95
N HIS A 188 -2.75 -0.08 -20.81
CA HIS A 188 -2.01 -0.23 -19.58
C HIS A 188 -2.09 -1.69 -19.13
N ASN A 189 -1.89 -2.65 -20.04
CA ASN A 189 -1.74 -4.05 -19.66
C ASN A 189 -0.29 -4.31 -19.27
N LEU A 190 -0.03 -4.46 -17.98
CA LEU A 190 1.17 -5.15 -17.49
C LEU A 190 1.12 -6.60 -17.96
N GLY A 191 1.62 -6.84 -19.18
CA GLY A 191 1.58 -8.12 -19.87
C GLY A 191 0.17 -8.53 -20.29
N ALA A 192 -0.21 -8.22 -21.52
CA ALA A 192 -1.43 -8.75 -22.14
C ALA A 192 -1.33 -10.26 -22.47
N ASP A 193 -0.16 -10.88 -22.36
CA ASP A 193 0.09 -12.17 -23.00
C ASP A 193 -0.27 -13.40 -22.16
N ALA A 194 -0.55 -13.25 -20.87
CA ALA A 194 -1.29 -14.24 -20.10
C ALA A 194 -1.83 -13.61 -18.83
N LYS A 195 -3.15 -13.56 -18.68
CA LYS A 195 -3.77 -13.32 -17.38
C LYS A 195 -3.19 -14.33 -16.40
N SER A 196 -2.31 -13.87 -15.51
CA SER A 196 -1.75 -14.76 -14.50
C SER A 196 -2.91 -15.25 -13.64
N SER A 197 -2.85 -16.51 -13.19
CA SER A 197 -3.82 -17.02 -12.20
C SER A 197 -3.86 -16.17 -10.91
N LYS A 198 -2.86 -15.31 -10.70
CA LYS A 198 -2.73 -14.36 -9.60
C LYS A 198 -3.34 -12.97 -9.87
N ASP A 199 -3.75 -12.68 -11.10
CA ASP A 199 -4.25 -11.36 -11.50
C ASP A 199 -5.73 -11.18 -11.19
N LEU A 200 -6.02 -10.12 -10.44
CA LEU A 200 -7.33 -9.69 -10.03
C LEU A 200 -7.73 -8.42 -10.79
N ASP A 201 -8.94 -8.43 -11.35
CA ASP A 201 -9.47 -7.32 -12.15
C ASP A 201 -9.93 -6.17 -11.24
N SER A 202 -9.20 -5.05 -11.29
CA SER A 202 -9.43 -3.85 -10.48
C SER A 202 -10.82 -3.22 -10.65
N LYS A 203 -11.50 -3.49 -11.76
CA LYS A 203 -12.89 -3.06 -12.03
C LYS A 203 -13.93 -3.93 -11.33
N LYS A 204 -13.51 -5.04 -10.72
CA LYS A 204 -14.39 -6.02 -10.05
C LYS A 204 -14.06 -6.22 -8.58
N VAL A 205 -12.81 -6.00 -8.16
CA VAL A 205 -12.39 -6.11 -6.77
C VAL A 205 -12.72 -4.82 -6.02
N ARG A 206 -13.37 -4.93 -4.87
CA ARG A 206 -13.61 -3.82 -3.94
C ARG A 206 -12.67 -3.91 -2.74
N LEU A 207 -12.47 -2.82 -2.01
CA LEU A 207 -11.65 -2.82 -0.79
C LEU A 207 -12.14 -3.84 0.26
N MET A 208 -13.45 -3.99 0.42
CA MET A 208 -14.05 -4.98 1.31
C MET A 208 -13.80 -6.43 0.89
N ASP A 209 -13.45 -6.70 -0.37
CA ASP A 209 -13.08 -8.04 -0.82
C ASP A 209 -11.66 -8.43 -0.36
N VAL A 210 -10.88 -7.48 0.16
CA VAL A 210 -9.55 -7.71 0.76
C VAL A 210 -9.56 -7.51 2.28
N TRP A 211 -10.12 -6.39 2.76
CA TRP A 211 -10.09 -6.03 4.18
C TRP A 211 -11.42 -6.25 4.94
N GLY A 212 -12.45 -6.73 4.26
CA GLY A 212 -13.77 -6.96 4.87
C GLY A 212 -13.73 -7.93 6.03
N GLU A 213 -14.69 -7.79 6.96
CA GLU A 213 -14.75 -8.63 8.16
C GLU A 213 -14.89 -10.13 7.84
N THR A 214 -15.59 -10.45 6.76
CA THR A 214 -15.82 -11.81 6.24
C THR A 214 -14.60 -12.40 5.54
N GLN A 215 -13.51 -11.64 5.37
CA GLN A 215 -12.24 -12.16 4.85
C GLN A 215 -11.44 -12.90 5.91
N ALA A 216 -10.64 -13.87 5.45
CA ALA A 216 -9.74 -14.60 6.33
C ALA A 216 -8.72 -13.64 6.99
N PRO A 217 -8.34 -13.86 8.26
CA PRO A 217 -7.37 -13.01 8.95
C PRO A 217 -6.05 -12.84 8.20
N GLU A 218 -5.61 -13.86 7.46
CA GLU A 218 -4.39 -13.87 6.66
C GLU A 218 -4.49 -12.89 5.48
N VAL A 219 -5.63 -12.84 4.80
CA VAL A 219 -5.90 -11.90 3.69
C VAL A 219 -5.94 -10.46 4.21
N ARG A 220 -6.61 -10.25 5.35
CA ARG A 220 -6.74 -8.91 5.96
C ARG A 220 -5.40 -8.33 6.44
N LYS A 221 -4.40 -9.19 6.66
CA LYS A 221 -3.05 -8.81 7.14
C LYS A 221 -2.04 -8.64 6.02
N LEU A 222 -2.40 -8.87 4.76
CA LEU A 222 -1.49 -8.71 3.63
C LEU A 222 -0.93 -7.29 3.57
N ARG A 223 0.36 -7.18 3.24
CA ARG A 223 0.96 -5.92 2.83
C ARG A 223 0.45 -5.61 1.43
N MET A 224 0.15 -4.34 1.20
CA MET A 224 -0.31 -3.86 -0.09
C MET A 224 0.63 -2.74 -0.54
N PHE A 225 1.11 -2.87 -1.77
CA PHE A 225 1.92 -1.86 -2.43
C PHE A 225 1.20 -1.38 -3.68
N PHE A 226 1.16 -0.08 -3.87
CA PHE A 226 0.70 0.54 -5.10
C PHE A 226 1.93 0.97 -5.89
N THR A 227 2.13 0.41 -7.07
CA THR A 227 3.19 0.80 -7.99
C THR A 227 2.56 1.56 -9.16
N TYR A 228 3.11 2.73 -9.44
CA TYR A 228 2.73 3.62 -10.53
C TYR A 228 3.91 3.76 -11.51
N ASP A 229 3.59 3.97 -12.78
CA ASP A 229 4.54 3.96 -13.90
C ASP A 229 5.37 2.67 -14.03
N CYS A 230 4.70 1.53 -14.08
CA CYS A 230 5.32 0.20 -14.03
C CYS A 230 6.27 -0.17 -15.20
N TYR A 231 6.42 0.67 -16.24
CA TYR A 231 7.40 0.48 -17.33
C TYR A 231 8.38 1.66 -17.48
N GLY A 232 8.23 2.70 -16.68
CA GLY A 232 9.13 3.85 -16.62
C GLY A 232 9.84 3.93 -15.27
N ASP A 233 9.93 5.14 -14.72
CA ASP A 233 10.52 5.41 -13.41
C ASP A 233 9.48 5.16 -12.32
N TRP A 234 9.37 3.89 -11.95
CA TRP A 234 8.31 3.42 -11.07
C TRP A 234 8.28 4.15 -9.73
N SER A 235 7.12 4.67 -9.36
CA SER A 235 6.88 5.22 -8.03
C SER A 235 6.08 4.23 -7.20
N THR A 236 6.49 3.99 -5.96
CA THR A 236 5.82 3.01 -5.09
C THR A 236 5.27 3.66 -3.85
N ALA A 237 4.08 3.26 -3.43
CA ALA A 237 3.50 3.60 -2.14
C ALA A 237 3.06 2.35 -1.38
N GLN A 238 3.38 2.28 -0.08
CA GLN A 238 2.79 1.29 0.80
C GLN A 238 1.39 1.75 1.23
N VAL A 239 0.41 0.87 1.04
CA VAL A 239 -0.98 1.09 1.44
C VAL A 239 -1.28 0.26 2.67
N THR A 240 -1.71 0.92 3.74
CA THR A 240 -1.97 0.29 5.03
C THR A 240 -3.41 0.54 5.46
N PHE A 241 -4.17 -0.53 5.64
CA PHE A 241 -5.50 -0.47 6.24
C PHE A 241 -5.37 -0.19 7.74
N MET A 242 -5.91 0.95 8.17
CA MET A 242 -5.85 1.39 9.57
C MET A 242 -7.05 0.91 10.38
N GLY A 243 -8.14 0.56 9.71
CA GLY A 243 -9.37 0.10 10.34
C GLY A 243 -10.63 0.67 9.71
N VAL A 244 -11.77 0.27 10.26
CA VAL A 244 -13.07 0.84 9.93
C VAL A 244 -13.16 2.21 10.59
N ALA A 245 -13.50 3.24 9.82
CA ALA A 245 -13.74 4.57 10.34
C ALA A 245 -14.91 4.53 11.34
N ALA A 246 -14.79 5.29 12.43
CA ALA A 246 -15.85 5.38 13.43
C ALA A 246 -17.19 5.78 12.77
N GLU A 247 -18.27 5.14 13.24
CA GLU A 247 -19.60 5.46 12.75
C GLU A 247 -19.90 6.95 12.96
N GLY A 248 -20.39 7.60 11.91
CA GLY A 248 -20.70 9.03 11.95
C GLY A 248 -19.51 9.97 11.78
N LEU A 249 -18.25 9.50 11.75
CA LEU A 249 -17.07 10.37 11.52
C LEU A 249 -17.25 11.22 10.25
N GLN A 250 -17.34 12.54 10.44
CA GLN A 250 -17.43 13.52 9.37
C GLN A 250 -16.10 14.25 9.20
N ALA A 251 -15.84 14.75 7.99
CA ALA A 251 -14.71 15.62 7.72
C ALA A 251 -14.73 16.89 8.61
N ALA A 252 -15.92 17.40 8.94
CA ALA A 252 -16.09 18.59 9.78
C ALA A 252 -15.57 18.39 11.21
N ASP A 253 -15.65 17.17 11.74
CA ASP A 253 -15.14 16.83 13.08
C ASP A 253 -13.61 16.97 13.16
N LEU A 254 -12.95 16.88 12.00
CA LEU A 254 -11.49 17.05 11.84
C LEU A 254 -11.12 18.45 11.32
N GLY A 255 -12.07 19.37 11.21
CA GLY A 255 -11.85 20.71 10.66
C GLY A 255 -11.61 20.75 9.14
N ILE A 256 -11.95 19.68 8.43
CA ILE A 256 -11.68 19.51 6.99
C ILE A 256 -12.89 19.96 6.19
N LYS A 257 -12.64 20.77 5.16
CA LYS A 257 -13.67 21.25 4.23
C LYS A 257 -13.79 20.28 3.07
N VAL A 258 -14.94 19.62 2.95
CA VAL A 258 -15.29 18.73 1.84
C VAL A 258 -16.63 19.12 1.24
N LYS A 259 -16.88 18.72 -0.02
CA LYS A 259 -18.18 18.96 -0.66
C LYS A 259 -19.26 18.11 0.02
N LYS A 260 -20.49 18.64 0.10
CA LYS A 260 -21.62 17.88 0.64
C LYS A 260 -21.82 16.58 -0.17
N GLY A 261 -21.90 15.46 0.53
CA GLY A 261 -22.06 14.12 -0.08
C GLY A 261 -20.78 13.52 -0.65
N GLN A 262 -19.61 14.14 -0.44
CA GLN A 262 -18.33 13.60 -0.85
C GLN A 262 -17.99 12.33 -0.05
N ALA A 263 -17.82 11.21 -0.76
CA ALA A 263 -17.61 9.90 -0.15
C ALA A 263 -16.13 9.62 0.19
N ILE A 264 -15.21 10.16 -0.61
CA ILE A 264 -13.76 10.00 -0.48
C ILE A 264 -13.15 11.33 -0.06
N TRP A 265 -12.36 11.35 0.99
CA TRP A 265 -11.64 12.55 1.39
C TRP A 265 -10.34 12.24 2.12
N CYS A 266 -9.40 13.18 2.04
CA CYS A 266 -8.11 13.17 2.72
C CYS A 266 -8.21 13.90 4.06
N ALA A 267 -7.81 13.19 5.12
CA ALA A 267 -7.75 13.68 6.49
C ALA A 267 -6.56 14.63 6.72
N GLY A 268 -5.45 14.36 6.03
CA GLY A 268 -4.16 14.99 6.26
C GLY A 268 -3.02 14.16 5.71
N GLY A 269 -1.80 14.65 5.91
CA GLY A 269 -0.59 14.06 5.38
C GLY A 269 0.63 14.94 5.61
N SER A 270 1.79 14.44 5.21
CA SER A 270 3.09 15.13 5.27
C SER A 270 3.81 15.02 3.94
N GLY A 271 4.72 15.96 3.65
CA GLY A 271 5.55 15.96 2.45
C GLY A 271 4.77 16.26 1.16
N ALA A 272 5.41 16.97 0.22
CA ALA A 272 4.97 16.93 -1.17
C ALA A 272 5.39 15.60 -1.78
N SER A 273 4.67 15.11 -2.79
CA SER A 273 5.06 13.90 -3.53
C SER A 273 6.05 14.26 -4.63
N VAL A 274 6.82 13.28 -5.10
CA VAL A 274 7.66 13.45 -6.30
C VAL A 274 6.71 13.66 -7.47
N PRO A 275 6.87 14.72 -8.28
CA PRO A 275 6.19 14.82 -9.55
C PRO A 275 6.54 13.63 -10.45
N VAL A 276 5.62 13.25 -11.34
CA VAL A 276 5.87 12.14 -12.28
C VAL A 276 6.86 12.60 -13.35
N GLY A 277 7.85 11.75 -13.68
CA GLY A 277 8.78 11.97 -14.79
C GLY A 277 9.84 13.05 -14.53
N VAL A 278 10.19 13.28 -13.26
CA VAL A 278 11.27 14.20 -12.88
C VAL A 278 12.63 13.58 -13.28
N PRO A 279 13.47 14.30 -14.04
CA PRO A 279 14.84 13.87 -14.36
C PRO A 279 15.68 13.61 -13.09
N GLU A 280 16.66 12.71 -13.17
CA GLU A 280 17.50 12.31 -12.03
C GLU A 280 18.17 13.49 -11.32
N ASP A 281 18.65 14.50 -12.06
CA ASP A 281 19.28 15.71 -11.51
C ASP A 281 18.30 16.63 -10.76
N GLU A 282 17.02 16.64 -11.16
CA GLU A 282 15.95 17.35 -10.47
C GLU A 282 15.37 16.52 -9.30
N PHE A 283 15.53 15.20 -9.33
CA PHE A 283 15.09 14.30 -8.27
C PHE A 283 15.90 14.52 -6.98
N ASP A 284 17.23 14.63 -7.08
CA ASP A 284 18.10 14.92 -5.93
C ASP A 284 17.75 16.26 -5.27
N GLU A 285 17.44 17.28 -6.09
CA GLU A 285 17.01 18.59 -5.58
C GLU A 285 15.66 18.47 -4.87
N TRP A 286 14.68 17.80 -5.47
CA TRP A 286 13.39 17.54 -4.83
C TRP A 286 13.55 16.75 -3.52
N GLU A 287 14.40 15.72 -3.51
CA GLU A 287 14.63 14.87 -2.34
C GLU A 287 15.17 15.68 -1.16
N ALA A 288 16.08 16.62 -1.42
CA ALA A 288 16.60 17.54 -0.42
C ALA A 288 15.57 18.61 0.03
N GLU A 289 14.51 18.84 -0.74
CA GLU A 289 13.57 19.96 -0.58
C GLU A 289 12.11 19.56 -0.35
N THR A 290 11.79 18.28 -0.15
CA THR A 290 10.41 17.79 0.05
C THR A 290 9.59 18.55 1.10
N ASN A 291 10.26 19.10 2.12
CA ASN A 291 9.68 19.90 3.19
C ASN A 291 9.35 21.36 2.82
N LYS A 292 9.88 21.86 1.70
CA LYS A 292 9.69 23.23 1.19
C LYS A 292 8.51 23.34 0.22
N HIS A 293 8.12 22.24 -0.42
CA HIS A 293 7.02 22.22 -1.37
C HIS A 293 5.65 22.31 -0.69
N GLU A 294 4.74 23.07 -1.30
CA GLU A 294 3.38 23.24 -0.79
C GLU A 294 2.52 22.02 -1.15
N TRP A 295 1.83 21.47 -0.15
CA TRP A 295 0.81 20.45 -0.33
C TRP A 295 -0.39 20.80 0.55
N GLU A 296 -1.56 20.97 -0.07
CA GLU A 296 -2.76 21.43 0.63
C GLU A 296 -3.90 20.41 0.57
N VAL A 297 -4.32 19.94 1.75
CA VAL A 297 -5.47 19.03 1.94
C VAL A 297 -6.74 19.60 1.28
N GLY A 298 -6.91 20.92 1.27
CA GLY A 298 -8.07 21.58 0.69
C GLY A 298 -8.18 21.37 -0.83
N ASP A 299 -7.07 21.47 -1.55
CA ASP A 299 -7.03 21.30 -3.00
C ASP A 299 -7.15 19.83 -3.40
N ILE A 300 -6.45 18.94 -2.69
CA ILE A 300 -6.62 17.49 -2.84
C ILE A 300 -8.07 17.07 -2.68
N ASN A 301 -8.76 17.59 -1.65
CA ASN A 301 -10.16 17.25 -1.42
C ASN A 301 -11.10 17.78 -2.50
N LYS A 302 -10.77 18.87 -3.21
CA LYS A 302 -11.54 19.31 -4.39
C LYS A 302 -11.45 18.27 -5.50
N HIS A 303 -10.26 17.78 -5.81
CA HIS A 303 -10.05 16.77 -6.84
C HIS A 303 -10.63 15.40 -6.47
N LEU A 304 -10.52 14.98 -5.20
CA LEU A 304 -11.14 13.75 -4.71
C LEU A 304 -12.68 13.78 -4.85
N ALA A 305 -13.30 14.96 -4.84
CA ALA A 305 -14.74 15.10 -5.02
C ALA A 305 -15.21 14.78 -6.46
N GLU A 306 -14.29 14.70 -7.43
CA GLU A 306 -14.59 14.41 -8.84
C GLU A 306 -14.65 12.90 -9.11
N ILE A 307 -14.06 12.08 -8.23
CA ILE A 307 -14.06 10.62 -8.34
C ILE A 307 -15.48 10.10 -8.08
N ARG A 308 -16.11 9.56 -9.13
CA ARG A 308 -17.47 9.01 -9.05
C ARG A 308 -17.43 7.59 -8.50
N VAL A 309 -17.89 7.37 -7.27
CA VAL A 309 -18.03 6.04 -6.69
C VAL A 309 -19.10 5.25 -7.44
N LYS A 310 -18.74 4.06 -7.94
CA LYS A 310 -19.62 3.15 -8.68
C LYS A 310 -20.22 2.22 -7.62
N ALA A 311 -21.55 2.04 -7.65
CA ALA A 311 -22.29 1.24 -6.68
C ALA A 311 -22.37 -0.24 -7.06
#